data_AF-A0A8B8E266-F1
#
_entry.id   AF-A0A8B8E266-F1
#
_cell.length_a   1.000
_cell.length_b   1.000
_cell.length_c   1.000
_cell.angle_alpha   90.00
_cell.angle_beta   90.00
_cell.angle_gamma   90.00
#
_symmetry.space_group_name_H-M   'P 1'
#
loop_
_entity.id
_entity.type
_entity.pdbx_description
1 polymer ?
#
loop_
_entity_poly.entity_id
_entity_poly.type
_entity_poly.pdbx_seq_one_letter_code
_entity_poly.pdbx_strand_id
1 'polypeptide(L)'
;MRPIVFLLCTAVCAVLATDPRPRGMCLSLCGPSGVECPSGYECRSNGCGHECFRPANYVVPEGCSPVYCRLYCPLGFKVDESGCEICECNDSALSPSTSGQIL
;
A
#
# COMPACT_ATOMS: atom_id res chain seq x y z
N MET A 1 -5.06 22.35 50.10
CA MET A 1 -4.80 22.91 48.75
C MET A 1 -3.80 22.08 47.93
N ARG A 2 -2.69 21.58 48.51
CA ARG A 2 -1.69 20.74 47.83
C ARG A 2 -2.14 19.31 47.39
N PRO A 3 -2.99 18.56 48.10
CA PRO A 3 -3.30 17.17 47.72
C PRO A 3 -4.25 17.06 46.53
N ILE A 4 -5.14 18.05 46.36
CA ILE A 4 -6.10 18.11 45.24
C ILE A 4 -5.35 18.35 43.92
N VAL A 5 -4.34 19.22 43.93
CA VAL A 5 -3.51 19.52 42.74
C VAL A 5 -2.73 18.29 42.29
N PHE A 6 -2.17 17.52 43.22
CA PHE A 6 -1.46 16.27 42.88
C PHE A 6 -2.40 15.22 42.26
N LEU A 7 -3.59 15.02 42.85
CA LEU A 7 -4.60 14.08 42.33
C LEU A 7 -5.09 14.47 40.93
N LEU A 8 -5.30 15.77 40.69
CA LEU A 8 -5.70 16.28 39.37
C LEU A 8 -4.58 16.09 38.34
N CYS A 9 -3.32 16.38 38.69
CA CYS A 9 -2.18 16.14 37.79
C CYS A 9 -2.02 14.66 37.44
N THR A 10 -2.16 13.74 38.40
CA THR A 10 -2.05 12.30 38.13
C THR A 10 -3.19 11.79 37.25
N ALA A 11 -4.42 12.29 37.47
CA ALA A 11 -5.57 11.93 36.65
C ALA A 11 -5.43 12.46 35.21
N VAL A 12 -4.95 13.70 35.04
CA VAL A 12 -4.70 14.30 33.73
C VAL A 12 -3.57 13.57 32.98
N CYS A 13 -2.47 13.23 33.66
CA CYS A 13 -1.41 12.41 33.04
C CYS A 13 -1.89 11.02 32.63
N ALA A 14 -2.74 10.38 33.43
CA ALA A 14 -3.32 9.08 33.09
C ALA A 14 -4.21 9.18 31.84
N VAL A 15 -5.04 10.23 31.72
CA VAL A 15 -5.89 10.47 30.54
C VAL A 15 -5.07 10.80 29.29
N LEU A 16 -3.99 11.58 29.42
CA LEU A 16 -3.14 11.95 28.28
C LEU A 16 -2.20 10.81 27.81
N ALA A 17 -1.90 9.83 28.67
CA ALA A 17 -1.04 8.70 28.34
C ALA A 17 -1.79 7.51 27.72
N THR A 18 -3.13 7.51 27.71
CA THR A 18 -3.97 6.41 27.21
C THR A 18 -4.43 6.56 25.78
N ASP A 19 -3.83 7.43 24.98
CA ASP A 19 -4.06 7.44 23.54
C ASP A 19 -2.88 6.75 22.83
N PRO A 20 -2.84 5.40 22.78
CA PRO A 20 -1.87 4.69 21.98
C PRO A 20 -2.24 5.02 20.53
N ARG A 21 -1.63 6.06 19.96
CA ARG A 21 -1.67 6.27 18.52
C ARG A 21 -1.24 4.96 17.88
N PRO A 22 -2.12 4.23 17.17
CA PRO A 22 -1.70 3.02 16.51
C PRO A 22 -0.56 3.41 15.58
N ARG A 23 0.61 2.79 15.77
CA ARG A 23 1.65 2.86 14.73
C ARG A 23 0.97 2.38 13.45
N GLY A 24 1.07 3.17 12.38
CA GLY A 24 0.28 2.95 11.16
C GLY A 24 0.30 1.48 10.72
N MET A 25 -0.85 0.97 10.29
CA MET A 25 -0.93 -0.39 9.77
C MET A 25 -0.20 -0.48 8.42
N CYS A 26 0.45 -1.61 8.16
CA CYS A 26 1.08 -1.83 6.87
C CYS A 26 0.01 -1.87 5.77
N LEU A 27 0.24 -1.08 4.71
CA LEU A 27 -0.64 -1.09 3.54
C LEU A 27 -0.28 -2.27 2.64
N SER A 28 -1.19 -3.25 2.53
CA SER A 28 -1.04 -4.35 1.58
C SER A 28 -1.89 -4.06 0.35
N LEU A 29 -1.24 -3.73 -0.76
CA LEU A 29 -1.88 -3.42 -2.03
C LEU A 29 -2.32 -4.69 -2.77
N CYS A 30 -1.66 -5.83 -2.52
CA CYS A 30 -2.01 -7.12 -3.08
C CYS A 30 -2.15 -8.21 -2.00
N GLY A 31 -2.75 -9.34 -2.36
CA GLY A 31 -2.93 -10.51 -1.49
C GLY A 31 -4.34 -10.59 -0.89
N PRO A 32 -4.52 -11.24 0.28
CA PRO A 32 -5.86 -11.55 0.82
C PRO A 32 -6.77 -10.34 1.07
N SER A 33 -6.18 -9.16 1.27
CA SER A 33 -6.89 -7.90 1.52
C SER A 33 -6.60 -6.83 0.48
N GLY A 34 -5.91 -7.19 -0.61
CA GLY A 34 -5.54 -6.29 -1.69
C GLY A 34 -6.08 -6.77 -3.03
N VAL A 35 -5.53 -6.25 -4.11
CA VAL A 35 -5.87 -6.66 -5.46
C VAL A 35 -5.12 -7.94 -5.84
N GLU A 36 -5.64 -8.66 -6.83
CA GLU A 36 -4.88 -9.69 -7.50
C GLU A 36 -3.91 -9.04 -8.49
N CYS A 37 -2.66 -9.50 -8.50
CA CYS A 37 -1.64 -8.92 -9.35
C CYS A 37 -1.87 -9.26 -10.83
N PRO A 38 -1.49 -8.36 -11.76
CA PRO A 38 -1.58 -8.65 -13.19
C PRO A 38 -0.81 -9.90 -13.58
N SER A 39 -1.16 -10.50 -14.73
CA SER A 39 -0.52 -11.71 -15.22
C SER A 39 1.01 -11.60 -15.27
N GLY A 40 1.69 -12.56 -14.65
CA GLY A 40 3.15 -12.61 -14.55
C GLY A 40 3.76 -11.77 -13.43
N TYR A 41 2.96 -10.98 -12.70
CA TYR A 41 3.41 -10.28 -11.49
C TYR A 41 3.22 -11.17 -10.26
N GLU A 42 4.08 -10.96 -9.29
CA GLU A 42 4.04 -11.67 -8.02
C GLU A 42 3.72 -10.71 -6.89
N CYS A 43 2.81 -11.10 -6.00
CA CYS A 43 2.56 -10.34 -4.78
C CYS A 43 3.69 -10.58 -3.77
N ARG A 44 4.50 -9.57 -3.51
CA ARG A 44 5.70 -9.66 -2.66
C ARG A 44 5.70 -8.59 -1.59
N SER A 45 6.29 -8.92 -0.43
CA SER A 45 6.42 -7.94 0.63
C SER A 45 7.41 -6.85 0.26
N ASN A 46 7.04 -5.59 0.52
CA ASN A 46 7.88 -4.41 0.33
C ASN A 46 8.50 -3.89 1.65
N GLY A 47 8.52 -4.73 2.69
CA GLY A 47 9.13 -4.44 3.99
C GLY A 47 8.14 -4.12 5.11
N CYS A 48 6.93 -3.64 4.78
CA CYS A 48 5.82 -3.51 5.74
C CYS A 48 4.59 -4.25 5.20
N GLY A 49 4.18 -3.92 3.98
CA GLY A 49 3.00 -4.49 3.32
C GLY A 49 3.38 -5.41 2.17
N HIS A 50 2.54 -5.40 1.14
CA HIS A 50 2.71 -6.20 -0.07
C HIS A 50 2.34 -5.40 -1.31
N GLU A 51 3.06 -5.63 -2.40
CA GLU A 51 2.85 -5.01 -3.71
C GLU A 51 3.11 -5.99 -4.85
N CYS A 52 2.65 -5.65 -6.04
CA CYS A 52 2.88 -6.44 -7.24
C CYS A 52 4.26 -6.13 -7.82
N PHE A 53 5.12 -7.15 -7.86
CA PHE A 53 6.47 -7.05 -8.38
C PHE A 53 6.60 -7.83 -9.70
N ARG A 54 7.30 -7.24 -10.68
CA ARG A 54 7.67 -7.93 -11.93
C ARG A 54 8.89 -8.81 -11.68
N PRO A 55 8.77 -10.14 -11.73
CA PRO A 55 9.89 -11.03 -11.44
C PRO A 55 10.93 -11.03 -12.58
N ALA A 56 12.15 -11.48 -12.29
CA ALA A 56 13.25 -11.46 -13.27
C ALA A 56 13.02 -12.41 -14.46
N ASN A 57 12.18 -13.44 -14.28
CA ASN A 57 11.74 -14.37 -15.30
C ASN A 57 10.43 -13.96 -15.98
N TYR A 58 10.00 -12.70 -15.83
CA TYR A 58 8.80 -12.20 -16.49
C TYR A 58 8.90 -12.39 -18.01
N VAL A 59 7.89 -13.03 -18.58
CA VAL A 59 7.79 -13.29 -20.01
C VAL A 59 6.92 -12.20 -20.62
N VAL A 60 7.49 -11.43 -21.54
CA VAL A 60 6.73 -10.45 -22.32
C VAL A 60 5.77 -11.21 -23.24
N PRO A 61 4.47 -10.84 -23.30
CA PRO A 61 3.52 -11.50 -24.17
C PRO A 61 3.95 -11.47 -25.64
N GLU A 62 3.63 -12.53 -26.38
CA GLU A 62 3.89 -12.63 -27.82
C GLU A 62 3.29 -11.43 -28.57
N GLY A 63 4.08 -10.80 -29.44
CA GLY A 63 3.68 -9.59 -30.16
C GLY A 63 3.82 -8.28 -29.37
N CYS A 64 4.16 -8.32 -28.08
CA CYS A 64 4.42 -7.13 -27.28
C CYS A 64 5.90 -6.79 -27.23
N SER A 65 6.19 -5.49 -27.08
CA SER A 65 7.55 -5.01 -26.83
C SER A 65 7.77 -4.83 -25.32
N PRO A 66 8.98 -5.09 -24.79
CA PRO A 66 9.31 -4.77 -23.41
C PRO A 66 9.10 -3.29 -23.12
N VAL A 67 8.53 -2.98 -21.96
CA VAL A 67 8.36 -1.60 -21.48
C VAL A 67 9.68 -1.07 -20.94
N TYR A 68 10.16 0.06 -21.48
CA TYR A 68 11.46 0.67 -21.14
C TYR A 68 11.39 1.96 -20.29
N CYS A 69 10.22 2.38 -19.83
CA CYS A 69 10.14 3.55 -18.94
C CYS A 69 10.64 3.23 -17.53
N ARG A 70 11.06 4.29 -16.82
CA ARG A 70 11.57 4.22 -15.44
C ARG A 70 10.47 4.49 -14.40
N LEU A 71 9.25 4.01 -14.66
CA LEU A 71 8.15 4.13 -13.71
C LEU A 71 8.18 2.96 -12.73
N TYR A 72 7.82 3.26 -11.49
CA TYR A 72 7.57 2.26 -10.47
C TYR A 72 6.06 2.19 -10.23
N CYS A 73 5.46 1.08 -10.62
CA CYS A 73 4.03 0.84 -10.51
C CYS A 73 3.77 -0.30 -9.52
N PRO A 74 3.33 0.00 -8.27
CA PRO A 74 3.18 -1.02 -7.22
C PRO A 74 2.03 -1.99 -7.46
N LEU A 75 1.17 -1.72 -8.45
CA LEU A 75 0.10 -2.59 -8.93
C LEU A 75 0.39 -3.18 -10.32
N GLY A 76 1.60 -2.97 -10.85
CA GLY A 76 1.97 -3.30 -12.22
C GLY A 76 1.56 -2.24 -13.25
N PHE A 77 2.02 -2.44 -14.48
CA PHE A 77 1.74 -1.55 -15.59
C PHE A 77 0.33 -1.79 -16.14
N LYS A 78 -0.25 -0.73 -16.69
CA LYS A 78 -1.49 -0.79 -17.46
C LYS A 78 -1.24 -1.53 -18.77
N VAL A 79 -2.26 -2.24 -19.23
CA VAL A 79 -2.25 -2.92 -20.53
C VAL A 79 -3.17 -2.20 -21.52
N ASP A 80 -2.79 -2.19 -22.79
CA ASP A 80 -3.62 -1.70 -23.88
C ASP A 80 -4.66 -2.75 -24.33
N GLU A 81 -5.44 -2.43 -25.37
CA GLU A 81 -6.46 -3.32 -25.95
C GLU A 81 -5.87 -4.62 -26.53
N SER A 82 -4.57 -4.62 -26.82
CA SER A 82 -3.80 -5.75 -27.34
C SER A 82 -3.29 -6.67 -26.22
N GLY A 83 -3.41 -6.23 -24.96
CA GLY A 83 -2.84 -6.90 -23.79
C GLY A 83 -1.36 -6.58 -23.55
N CYS A 84 -0.80 -5.60 -24.26
CA CYS A 84 0.59 -5.18 -24.09
C CYS A 84 0.71 -4.13 -22.99
N GLU A 85 1.72 -4.27 -22.14
CA GLU A 85 2.02 -3.26 -21.14
C GLU A 85 2.42 -1.94 -21.80
N ILE A 86 1.92 -0.83 -21.26
CA ILE A 86 2.27 0.53 -21.68
C ILE A 86 2.93 1.30 -20.55
N CYS A 87 3.53 2.45 -20.85
CA CYS A 87 4.20 3.30 -19.87
C CYS A 87 3.25 4.11 -18.98
N GLU A 88 2.27 3.42 -18.37
CA GLU A 88 1.30 3.96 -17.42
C GLU A 88 1.07 2.96 -16.28
N CYS A 89 0.83 3.43 -15.05
CA CYS A 89 0.52 2.57 -13.92
C CYS A 89 -0.96 2.17 -13.88
N ASN A 90 -1.25 0.96 -13.41
CA ASN A 90 -2.61 0.46 -13.27
C ASN A 90 -3.23 0.85 -11.90
N ASP A 91 -3.52 2.13 -11.71
CA ASP A 91 -4.12 2.63 -10.46
C ASP A 91 -5.63 2.35 -10.36
N SER A 92 -6.27 1.90 -11.45
CA SER A 92 -7.71 1.62 -11.51
C SER A 92 -8.17 0.55 -10.50
N ALA A 93 -7.26 -0.31 -10.06
CA ALA A 93 -7.55 -1.35 -9.08
C ALA A 93 -7.57 -0.79 -7.63
N LEU A 94 -7.08 0.43 -7.40
CA LEU A 94 -7.30 1.16 -6.16
C LEU A 94 -8.73 1.69 -6.17
N SER A 95 -9.65 0.94 -5.55
CA SER A 95 -10.92 1.56 -5.15
C SER A 95 -10.62 2.74 -4.21
N PRO A 96 -11.44 3.82 -4.20
CA PRO A 96 -11.25 4.97 -3.32
C PRO A 96 -11.37 4.66 -1.82
N SER A 97 -11.46 3.39 -1.42
CA SER A 97 -11.75 2.94 -0.05
C SER A 97 -10.52 2.71 0.83
N THR A 98 -9.31 3.08 0.42
CA THR A 98 -8.13 3.06 1.31
C THR A 98 -7.45 4.42 1.44
N SER A 99 -8.25 5.49 1.36
CA SER A 99 -7.96 6.69 2.13
C SER A 99 -8.32 6.42 3.60
N GLY A 100 -7.54 5.55 4.24
CA GLY A 100 -7.48 5.50 5.69
C GLY A 100 -6.81 6.79 6.17
N GLN A 101 -7.63 7.70 6.68
CA GLN A 101 -7.28 8.77 7.63
C GLN A 101 -6.43 9.95 7.13
N ILE A 102 -7.13 10.93 6.55
CA ILE A 102 -6.97 12.33 6.97
C ILE A 102 -8.24 12.73 7.74
N LEU A 103 -8.32 12.33 9.01
CA LEU A 103 -9.02 13.02 10.09
C LEU A 103 -8.26 12.73 11.38
#